data_AF-A0A6C0U6J9-F1
#
_entry.id   AF-A0A6C0U6J9-F1
#
_cell.length_a   1.000
_cell.length_b   1.000
_cell.length_c   1.000
_cell.angle_alpha   90.00
_cell.angle_beta   90.00
_cell.angle_gamma   90.00
#
_symmetry.space_group_name_H-M   'P 1'
#
loop_
_entity.id
_entity.type
_entity.pdbx_description
1 polymer ?
#
loop_
_entity_poly.entity_id
_entity_poly.type
_entity_poly.pdbx_seq_one_letter_code
_entity_poly.pdbx_strand_id
1 'polypeptide(L)' 'MANQIAANLQHGAGSEADAADQVANHMRRFWARSMKIQLSEYLREDGGELSPLAREAVARLDR' A
#
# COMPACT_ATOMS: atom_id res chain seq x y z
N MET A 1 -7.14 4.27 5.86
CA MET A 1 -6.28 5.18 5.08
C MET A 1 -5.61 4.49 3.89
N ALA A 2 -4.88 3.38 4.07
CA ALA A 2 -4.21 2.65 2.97
C ALA A 2 -5.15 2.37 1.77
N ASN A 3 -6.34 1.82 2.03
CA ASN A 3 -7.34 1.55 1.00
C ASN A 3 -7.83 2.81 0.25
N GLN A 4 -7.89 3.96 0.93
CA GLN A 4 -8.30 5.22 0.30
C GLN A 4 -7.21 5.77 -0.62
N ILE A 5 -5.94 5.63 -0.23
CA ILE A 5 -4.80 5.97 -1.09
C ILE A 5 -4.80 5.06 -2.33
N ALA A 6 -5.01 3.76 -2.12
CA ALA A 6 -5.12 2.79 -3.20
C ALA A 6 -6.24 3.13 -4.18
N ALA A 7 -7.45 3.42 -3.67
CA ALA A 7 -8.59 3.82 -4.51
C ALA A 7 -8.31 5.12 -5.28
N ASN A 8 -7.62 6.09 -4.68
CA ASN A 8 -7.32 7.35 -5.34
C ASN A 8 -6.27 7.20 -6.45
N LEU A 9 -5.19 6.44 -6.19
CA LEU A 9 -4.06 6.31 -7.13
C LEU A 9 -4.30 5.26 -8.23
N GLN A 10 -5.29 4.38 -8.07
CA GLN A 10 -5.71 3.41 -9.09
C GLN A 10 -6.00 4.07 -10.44
N HIS A 11 -6.64 5.25 -10.46
CA HIS A 11 -7.14 5.86 -11.68
C HIS A 11 -6.04 6.46 -12.59
N GLY A 12 -4.83 6.63 -12.06
CA GLY A 12 -3.68 7.23 -12.78
C GLY A 12 -2.66 6.21 -13.29
N ALA A 13 -2.92 4.91 -13.14
CA ALA A 13 -1.96 3.85 -13.45
C ALA A 13 -2.28 3.13 -14.77
N GLY A 14 -1.23 2.80 -15.53
CA GLY A 14 -1.36 2.01 -16.77
C GLY A 14 -1.61 0.52 -16.55
N SER A 15 -1.28 0.02 -15.35
CA SER A 15 -1.49 -1.36 -14.91
C SER A 15 -1.71 -1.45 -13.40
N GLU A 16 -2.21 -2.58 -12.90
CA GLU A 16 -2.32 -2.84 -11.46
C GLU A 16 -0.96 -2.82 -10.76
N ALA A 17 0.09 -3.29 -11.43
CA ALA A 17 1.45 -3.26 -10.91
C ALA A 17 1.95 -1.82 -10.77
N ASP A 18 1.70 -0.96 -11.76
CA ASP A 18 2.06 0.46 -11.67
C ASP A 18 1.26 1.16 -10.56
N ALA A 19 -0.02 0.80 -10.39
CA ALA A 19 -0.85 1.34 -9.32
C ALA A 19 -0.26 0.99 -7.94
N ALA A 20 0.15 -0.27 -7.74
CA ALA A 20 0.74 -0.71 -6.49
C ALA A 20 2.07 0.00 -6.20
N ASP A 21 2.90 0.26 -7.22
CA ASP A 21 4.14 1.03 -7.06
C ASP A 21 3.87 2.50 -6.71
N GLN A 22 2.87 3.12 -7.33
CA GLN A 22 2.47 4.49 -7.00
C GLN A 22 2.00 4.59 -5.55
N VAL A 23 1.17 3.65 -5.09
CA VAL A 23 0.69 3.59 -3.70
C VAL A 23 1.85 3.36 -2.73
N ALA A 24 2.74 2.40 -3.02
CA ALA A 24 3.92 2.14 -2.19
C ALA A 24 4.84 3.36 -2.12
N ASN A 25 5.06 4.07 -3.23
CA ASN A 25 5.85 5.29 -3.28
C ASN A 25 5.22 6.40 -2.43
N HIS A 26 3.90 6.62 -2.54
CA HIS A 26 3.18 7.56 -1.70
C HIS A 26 3.37 7.25 -0.21
N MET A 27 3.19 5.99 0.20
CA MET A 27 3.41 5.56 1.59
C MET A 27 4.86 5.80 2.02
N ARG A 28 5.86 5.47 1.20
CA ARG A 28 7.28 5.69 1.54
C ARG A 28 7.59 7.17 1.82
N ARG A 29 7.03 8.08 1.01
CA ARG A 29 7.30 9.53 1.08
C ARG A 29 6.56 10.23 2.21
N PHE A 30 5.31 9.84 2.47
CA PHE A 30 4.42 10.62 3.32
C PHE A 30 4.09 9.95 4.65
N TRP A 31 4.35 8.65 4.82
CA TRP A 31 4.06 7.95 6.07
C TRP A 31 5.28 7.85 6.96
N ALA A 32 5.05 8.00 8.27
CA ALA A 32 6.06 7.74 9.27
C ALA A 32 6.52 6.28 9.25
N ARG A 33 7.74 6.01 9.72
CA ARG A 33 8.29 4.65 9.79
C ARG A 33 7.40 3.70 10.61
N SER A 34 6.87 4.17 11.73
CA SER A 34 5.96 3.38 12.60
C SER A 34 4.70 2.94 11.87
N MET A 35 4.06 3.84 11.09
CA MET A 35 2.85 3.51 10.32
C MET A 35 3.11 2.41 9.29
N LYS A 36 4.28 2.45 8.62
CA LYS A 36 4.68 1.42 7.66
C LYS A 36 4.89 0.07 8.34
N ILE A 37 5.59 0.06 9.48
CA ILE A 37 5.81 -1.16 10.27
C ILE A 37 4.48 -1.77 10.73
N GLN A 38 3.57 -0.96 11.28
CA GLN A 38 2.25 -1.42 11.71
C GLN A 38 1.47 -2.06 10.57
N LEU A 39 1.54 -1.47 9.37
CA LEU A 39 0.84 -1.99 8.20
C LEU A 39 1.47 -3.28 7.66
N SER A 40 2.81 -3.40 7.66
CA SER A 40 3.52 -4.63 7.33
C SER A 40 3.30 -5.74 8.35
N GLU A 41 3.16 -5.41 9.64
CA GLU A 41 2.76 -6.35 10.71
C GLU A 41 1.34 -6.86 10.49
N TYR A 42 0.38 -5.94 10.30
CA TYR A 42 -1.00 -6.29 10.03
C TYR A 42 -1.14 -7.20 8.79
N LEU A 43 -0.40 -6.91 7.72
CA LEU A 43 -0.37 -7.74 6.50
C LEU A 43 0.12 -9.16 6.77
N ARG A 44 1.11 -9.34 7.66
CA ARG A 44 1.67 -10.67 7.99
C ARG A 44 0.73 -11.50 8.85
N GLU A 45 -0.09 -10.87 9.67
CA GLU A 45 -1.04 -11.58 10.56
C GLU A 45 -2.30 -12.00 9.80
N ASP A 46 -2.97 -11.05 9.16
CA ASP A 46 -4.23 -11.30 8.44
C ASP A 46 -4.34 -10.36 7.23
N GLY A 47 -4.22 -9.05 7.48
CA GLY A 47 -4.37 -8.03 6.45
C GLY A 47 -5.75 -8.01 5.80
N GLY A 48 -6.74 -8.75 6.35
CA GLY A 48 -8.07 -9.05 5.78
C GLY A 48 -8.79 -7.86 5.18
N GLU A 49 -8.69 -6.72 5.85
CA GLU A 49 -9.36 -5.48 5.49
C GLU A 49 -8.63 -4.66 4.43
N LEU A 50 -7.40 -5.04 4.03
CA LEU A 50 -6.70 -4.39 2.93
C LEU A 50 -7.33 -4.77 1.60
N SER A 51 -7.62 -3.75 0.78
CA SER A 51 -7.98 -3.99 -0.61
C SER A 51 -6.82 -4.69 -1.33
N PRO A 52 -7.08 -5.45 -2.41
CA PRO A 52 -6.03 -6.17 -3.14
C PRO A 52 -4.85 -5.26 -3.54
N LEU A 53 -5.16 -4.06 -4.02
CA LEU A 53 -4.16 -3.06 -4.40
C LEU A 53 -3.36 -2.53 -3.20
N ALA A 54 -4.03 -2.24 -2.08
CA ALA A 54 -3.34 -1.81 -0.87
C ALA A 54 -2.42 -2.92 -0.32
N ARG A 55 -2.89 -4.18 -0.38
CA ARG A 55 -2.17 -5.35 0.07
C ARG A 55 -0.87 -5.56 -0.71
N GLU A 56 -0.95 -5.48 -2.05
CA GLU A 56 0.22 -5.55 -2.93
C GLU A 56 1.20 -4.39 -2.71
N ALA A 57 0.69 -3.16 -2.53
CA ALA A 57 1.53 -2.00 -2.26
C ALA A 57 2.30 -2.13 -0.93
N VAL A 58 1.65 -2.64 0.11
CA VAL A 58 2.28 -2.87 1.42
C VAL A 58 3.35 -3.95 1.33
N ALA A 59 3.11 -5.04 0.58
CA ALA A 59 4.12 -6.08 0.35
C ALA A 59 5.39 -5.56 -0.34
N ARG A 60 5.34 -4.40 -0.99
CA ARG A 60 6.49 -3.75 -1.63
C ARG A 60 7.25 -2.81 -0.68
N LEU A 61 6.74 -2.49 0.50
CA LEU A 61 7.41 -1.59 1.46
C LEU A 61 8.65 -2.23 2.10
N ASP A 62 8.70 -3.56 2.17
CA ASP A 62 9.79 -4.32 2.80
C ASP A 62 10.90 -4.72 1.80
N ARG A 63 10.84 -4.20 0.56
CA ARG A 63 11.86 -4.39 -0.49
C ARG A 63 12.93 -3.30 -0.45
#